data_AF-A0A0J6S1Y1-F1
#
_entry.id   AF-A0A0J6S1Y1-F1
#
_cell.length_a   1.000
_cell.length_b   1.000
_cell.length_c   1.000
_cell.angle_alpha   90.00
_cell.angle_beta   90.00
_cell.angle_gamma   90.00
#
_symmetry.space_group_name_H-M   'P 1'
#
loop_
_entity.id
_entity.type
_entity.pdbx_description
1 polymer ?
#
loop_
_entity_poly.entity_id
_entity_poly.type
_entity_poly.pdbx_seq_one_letter_code
_entity_poly.pdbx_strand_id
1 'polypeptide(L)'
;MTLQFALLIIVSIAAAVLAAMKWHAFASADLDRLRQQEHWAGQFSRGARVLLNDDRVPKPLLETLARLNRYLLDPEACFLLYNVFTQPRGAAHPFTMAPEEIALHETHPELAHAIAETLFAGLMAITYTDLRWGERARGAMARRYRGEAQVTELAVAAREVVRSDHPMPPGLIAA
;
A
#
# COMPACT_ATOMS: atom_id res chain seq x y z
N MET A 1 -0.17 31.44 47.66
CA MET A 1 -0.46 30.25 46.82
C MET A 1 -0.27 29.02 47.68
N THR A 2 -1.27 28.14 47.82
CA THR A 2 -1.08 26.90 48.60
C THR A 2 -0.24 25.91 47.80
N LEU A 3 0.49 25.02 48.47
CA LEU A 3 1.31 23.97 47.86
C LEU A 3 0.52 23.14 46.82
N GLN A 4 -0.78 22.93 47.07
CA GLN A 4 -1.70 22.25 46.17
C GLN A 4 -1.89 22.99 44.83
N PHE A 5 -2.03 24.32 44.86
CA PHE A 5 -2.13 25.11 43.62
C PHE A 5 -0.83 25.06 42.81
N ALA A 6 0.34 25.12 43.48
CA ALA A 6 1.62 25.00 42.80
C ALA A 6 1.77 23.64 42.11
N LEU A 7 1.37 22.55 42.78
CA LEU A 7 1.43 21.20 42.24
C LEU A 7 0.47 21.01 41.05
N LEU A 8 -0.74 21.55 41.13
CA LEU A 8 -1.70 21.50 40.01
C LEU A 8 -1.18 22.24 38.78
N ILE A 9 -0.53 23.39 38.96
CA ILE A 9 0.09 24.14 37.85
C ILE A 9 1.21 23.31 37.21
N ILE A 10 2.10 22.73 38.02
CA ILE A 10 3.21 21.90 37.51
C ILE A 10 2.67 20.68 36.74
N VAL A 11 1.68 19.98 37.26
CA VAL A 11 1.05 18.83 36.60
C VAL A 11 0.37 19.25 35.29
N SER A 12 -0.31 20.39 35.27
CA SER A 12 -0.97 20.91 34.06
C SER A 12 0.05 21.27 32.97
N ILE A 13 1.17 21.90 33.35
CA ILE A 13 2.27 22.19 32.43
C ILE A 13 2.88 20.89 31.91
N ALA A 14 3.16 19.92 32.78
CA ALA A 14 3.72 18.63 32.39
C ALA A 14 2.78 17.87 31.42
N ALA A 15 1.48 17.87 31.69
CA ALA A 15 0.48 17.28 30.80
C ALA A 15 0.42 17.97 29.43
N ALA A 16 0.46 19.30 29.40
CA ALA A 16 0.49 20.08 28.16
C ALA A 16 1.75 19.79 27.33
N VAL A 17 2.92 19.70 27.97
CA VAL A 17 4.19 19.35 27.32
C VAL A 17 4.12 17.93 26.74
N LEU A 18 3.63 16.95 27.51
CA LEU A 18 3.48 15.57 27.03
C LEU A 18 2.50 15.46 25.85
N ALA A 19 1.38 16.21 25.90
CA ALA A 19 0.44 16.27 24.80
C ALA A 19 1.07 16.88 23.54
N ALA A 20 1.81 17.98 23.69
CA ALA A 20 2.53 18.63 22.59
C ALA A 20 3.59 17.70 21.97
N MET A 21 4.36 16.98 22.78
CA MET A 21 5.34 16.00 22.30
C MET A 21 4.68 14.87 21.52
N LYS A 22 3.58 14.30 22.02
CA LYS A 22 2.82 13.26 21.31
C LYS A 22 2.25 13.76 19.98
N TRP A 23 1.69 14.96 19.98
CA TRP A 23 1.18 15.60 18.76
C TRP A 23 2.29 15.83 17.74
N HIS A 24 3.45 16.33 18.17
CA HIS A 24 4.59 16.56 17.29
C HIS A 24 5.12 15.25 16.68
N ALA A 25 5.19 14.17 17.46
CA ALA A 25 5.58 12.85 16.97
C ALA A 25 4.59 12.32 15.93
N PHE A 26 3.28 12.44 16.21
CA PHE A 26 2.24 12.03 15.26
C PHE A 26 2.29 12.84 13.96
N ALA A 27 2.35 14.18 14.06
CA ALA A 27 2.40 15.06 12.89
C ALA A 27 3.64 14.82 12.02
N SER A 28 4.80 14.57 12.65
CA SER A 28 6.03 14.23 11.91
C SER A 28 5.89 12.90 11.18
N ALA A 29 5.34 11.87 11.84
CA ALA A 29 5.10 10.57 11.22
C ALA A 29 4.10 10.64 10.06
N ASP A 30 3.05 11.46 10.19
CA ASP A 30 2.06 11.65 9.14
C ASP A 30 2.62 12.41 7.93
N LEU A 31 3.46 13.43 8.17
CA LEU A 31 4.17 14.13 7.10
C LEU A 31 5.11 13.20 6.33
N ASP A 32 5.88 12.37 7.04
CA ASP A 32 6.75 11.40 6.38
C ASP A 32 5.96 10.35 5.60
N ARG A 33 4.82 9.89 6.13
CA ARG A 33 3.89 9.02 5.39
C ARG A 33 3.43 9.68 4.09
N LEU A 34 2.96 10.93 4.15
CA LEU A 34 2.47 11.66 2.96
C LEU A 34 3.57 11.84 1.90
N ARG A 35 4.79 12.17 2.32
CA ARG A 35 5.95 12.26 1.41
C ARG A 35 6.25 10.93 0.72
N GLN A 36 6.18 9.83 1.47
CA GLN A 36 6.37 8.50 0.89
C GLN A 36 5.23 8.14 -0.07
N GLN A 37 3.98 8.45 0.29
CA GLN A 37 2.83 8.27 -0.60
C GLN A 37 3.03 9.03 -1.92
N GLU A 38 3.40 10.31 -1.85
CA GLU A 38 3.69 11.14 -3.03
C GLU A 38 4.82 10.55 -3.88
N HIS A 39 5.91 10.12 -3.25
CA HIS A 39 7.05 9.52 -3.93
C HIS A 39 6.64 8.27 -4.73
N TRP A 40 5.97 7.31 -4.08
CA TRP A 40 5.56 6.05 -4.71
C TRP A 40 4.42 6.24 -5.72
N ALA A 41 3.45 7.11 -5.42
CA ALA A 41 2.38 7.43 -6.37
C ALA A 41 2.93 8.13 -7.62
N GLY A 42 3.96 8.98 -7.47
CA GLY A 42 4.67 9.60 -8.58
C GLY A 42 5.42 8.58 -9.45
N GLN A 43 6.09 7.60 -8.83
CA GLN A 43 6.72 6.49 -9.57
C GLN A 43 5.68 5.65 -10.33
N PHE A 44 4.60 5.25 -9.65
CA PHE A 44 3.49 4.52 -10.27
C PHE A 44 2.90 5.27 -11.46
N SER A 45 2.59 6.56 -11.30
CA SER A 45 1.97 7.36 -12.36
C SER A 45 2.88 7.50 -13.58
N ARG A 46 4.19 7.66 -13.38
CA ARG A 46 5.17 7.70 -14.48
C ARG A 46 5.25 6.35 -15.20
N GLY A 47 5.39 5.26 -14.45
CA GLY A 47 5.44 3.91 -15.00
C GLY A 47 4.17 3.54 -15.76
N ALA A 48 3.01 3.76 -15.14
CA ALA A 48 1.70 3.50 -15.75
C ALA A 48 1.50 4.28 -17.06
N ARG A 49 1.97 5.54 -17.13
CA ARG A 49 1.90 6.34 -18.36
C ARG A 49 2.74 5.75 -19.48
N VAL A 50 3.92 5.22 -19.18
CA VAL A 50 4.75 4.54 -20.19
C VAL A 50 4.05 3.29 -20.69
N LEU A 51 3.51 2.47 -19.77
CA LEU A 51 2.85 1.21 -20.09
C LEU A 51 1.53 1.40 -20.87
N LEU A 52 0.77 2.47 -20.58
CA LEU A 52 -0.47 2.79 -21.30
C LEU A 52 -0.25 3.20 -22.76
N ASN A 53 0.95 3.63 -23.12
CA ASN A 53 1.30 4.02 -24.49
C ASN A 53 1.97 2.89 -25.28
N ASP A 54 2.10 1.70 -24.70
CA ASP A 54 2.75 0.55 -25.33
C ASP A 54 1.71 -0.52 -25.70
N ASP A 55 1.49 -0.69 -27.01
CA ASP A 55 0.50 -1.62 -27.56
C ASP A 55 0.79 -3.10 -27.23
N ARG A 56 2.01 -3.41 -26.77
CA ARG A 56 2.41 -4.76 -26.37
C ARG A 56 1.87 -5.15 -25.00
N VAL A 57 1.41 -4.19 -24.19
CA VAL A 57 0.92 -4.47 -22.84
C VAL A 57 -0.48 -5.11 -22.90
N PRO A 58 -0.66 -6.31 -22.32
CA PRO A 58 -1.97 -6.97 -22.28
C PRO A 58 -3.04 -6.13 -21.60
N LYS A 59 -4.25 -6.11 -22.19
CA LYS A 59 -5.42 -5.39 -21.62
C LYS A 59 -5.69 -5.72 -20.14
N PRO A 60 -5.60 -6.99 -19.68
CA PRO A 60 -5.80 -7.31 -18.27
C PRO A 60 -4.82 -6.59 -17.31
N LEU A 61 -3.60 -6.31 -17.75
CA LEU A 61 -2.62 -5.55 -16.96
C LEU A 61 -2.99 -4.06 -16.94
N LEU A 62 -3.44 -3.50 -18.06
CA LEU A 62 -3.95 -2.12 -18.11
C LEU A 62 -5.15 -1.92 -17.18
N GLU A 63 -6.08 -2.88 -17.14
CA GLU A 63 -7.20 -2.88 -16.19
C GLU A 63 -6.72 -2.93 -14.74
N THR A 64 -5.70 -3.74 -14.45
CA THR A 64 -5.10 -3.83 -13.11
C THR A 64 -4.48 -2.49 -12.70
N LEU A 65 -3.74 -1.84 -13.60
CA LEU A 65 -3.17 -0.51 -13.37
C LEU A 65 -4.27 0.53 -13.14
N ALA A 66 -5.31 0.54 -13.97
CA ALA A 66 -6.43 1.47 -13.81
C ALA A 66 -7.15 1.28 -12.47
N ARG A 67 -7.31 0.03 -12.03
CA ARG A 67 -7.95 -0.30 -10.75
C ARG A 67 -7.05 0.07 -9.55
N LEU A 68 -5.75 -0.19 -9.61
CA LEU A 68 -4.78 0.28 -8.61
C LEU A 68 -4.78 1.80 -8.46
N ASN A 69 -4.89 2.54 -9.56
CA ASN A 69 -4.96 4.00 -9.52
C ASN A 69 -6.14 4.51 -8.70
N ARG A 70 -7.28 3.80 -8.68
CA ARG A 70 -8.43 4.16 -7.83
C ARG A 70 -8.12 3.97 -6.35
N TYR A 71 -7.38 2.92 -6.00
CA TYR A 71 -7.02 2.61 -4.61
C TYR A 71 -5.95 3.53 -4.02
N LEU A 72 -5.23 4.29 -4.84
CA LEU A 72 -4.25 5.29 -4.34
C LEU A 72 -4.89 6.37 -3.48
N LEU A 73 -6.20 6.58 -3.63
CA LEU A 73 -6.97 7.58 -2.90
C LEU A 73 -7.94 6.95 -1.90
N ASP A 74 -7.94 5.62 -1.78
CA ASP A 74 -8.85 4.87 -0.92
C ASP A 74 -8.15 4.47 0.39
N PRO A 75 -8.61 4.99 1.55
CA PRO A 75 -8.08 4.59 2.85
C PRO A 75 -8.29 3.10 3.15
N GLU A 76 -9.35 2.48 2.62
CA GLU A 76 -9.68 1.07 2.88
C GLU A 76 -8.75 0.10 2.14
N ALA A 77 -8.15 0.56 1.03
CA ALA A 77 -7.28 -0.25 0.20
C ALA A 77 -6.06 -0.80 0.97
N CYS A 78 -5.57 -0.08 1.98
CA CYS A 78 -4.44 -0.52 2.77
C CYS A 78 -4.79 -1.72 3.65
N PHE A 79 -6.02 -1.79 4.16
CA PHE A 79 -6.51 -2.95 4.92
C PHE A 79 -6.71 -4.16 4.00
N LEU A 80 -7.30 -3.95 2.81
CA LEU A 80 -7.44 -5.00 1.79
C LEU A 80 -6.08 -5.59 1.41
N LEU A 81 -5.09 -4.72 1.19
CA LEU A 81 -3.72 -5.13 0.88
C LEU A 81 -3.10 -5.98 1.99
N TYR A 82 -3.30 -5.60 3.26
CA TYR A 82 -2.84 -6.40 4.40
C TYR A 82 -3.49 -7.79 4.41
N ASN A 83 -4.80 -7.88 4.17
CA ASN A 83 -5.51 -9.16 4.14
C ASN A 83 -5.00 -10.06 3.02
N VAL A 84 -4.80 -9.52 1.81
CA VAL A 84 -4.26 -10.23 0.66
C VAL A 84 -2.89 -10.84 0.99
N PHE A 85 -1.99 -10.06 1.59
CA PHE A 85 -0.64 -10.55 1.90
C PHE A 85 -0.56 -11.49 3.11
N THR A 86 -1.57 -11.50 3.98
CA THR A 86 -1.61 -12.39 5.15
C THR A 86 -2.35 -13.70 4.91
N GLN A 87 -3.17 -13.80 3.86
CA GLN A 87 -3.79 -15.07 3.48
C GLN A 87 -2.74 -16.11 3.05
N PRO A 88 -2.82 -17.35 3.56
CA PRO A 88 -1.93 -18.43 3.14
C PRO A 88 -2.14 -18.74 1.66
N ARG A 89 -1.04 -18.93 0.90
CA ARG A 89 -1.07 -19.37 -0.51
C ARG A 89 -1.84 -20.69 -0.58
N GLY A 90 -3.10 -20.66 -1.00
CA GLY A 90 -3.94 -21.86 -1.14
C GLY A 90 -5.42 -21.74 -0.76
N ALA A 91 -5.86 -20.65 -0.14
CA ALA A 91 -7.29 -20.48 0.13
C ALA A 91 -8.03 -19.98 -1.14
N ALA A 92 -8.54 -20.93 -1.92
CA ALA A 92 -9.63 -20.83 -2.91
C ALA A 92 -9.33 -20.54 -4.40
N HIS A 93 -8.19 -19.98 -4.82
CA HIS A 93 -7.95 -19.78 -6.26
C HIS A 93 -6.51 -20.08 -6.70
N PRO A 94 -6.24 -21.17 -7.45
CA PRO A 94 -4.97 -21.31 -8.15
C PRO A 94 -4.88 -20.21 -9.21
N PHE A 95 -4.03 -19.21 -8.95
CA PHE A 95 -3.79 -18.12 -9.89
C PHE A 95 -2.89 -18.62 -11.02
N THR A 96 -3.49 -18.78 -12.19
CA THR A 96 -2.78 -18.95 -13.46
C THR A 96 -2.62 -17.57 -14.09
N MET A 97 -1.39 -17.20 -14.47
CA MET A 97 -1.16 -16.05 -15.34
C MET A 97 -1.97 -16.22 -16.62
N ALA A 98 -2.46 -15.11 -17.17
CA ALA A 98 -3.04 -15.17 -18.51
C ALA A 98 -1.91 -15.59 -19.48
N PRO A 99 -2.17 -16.43 -20.50
CA PRO A 99 -1.17 -16.84 -21.48
C PRO A 99 -0.42 -15.64 -22.11
N GLU A 100 -1.12 -14.52 -22.28
CA GLU A 100 -0.59 -13.26 -22.79
C GLU A 100 0.47 -12.62 -21.87
N GLU A 101 0.36 -12.79 -20.55
CA GLU A 101 1.32 -12.26 -19.58
C GLU A 101 2.58 -13.11 -19.51
N ILE A 102 2.42 -14.43 -19.64
CA ILE A 102 3.54 -15.37 -19.75
C ILE A 102 4.32 -15.06 -21.02
N ALA A 103 3.62 -14.93 -22.15
CA ALA A 103 4.22 -14.56 -23.42
C ALA A 103 4.94 -13.22 -23.36
N LEU A 104 4.38 -12.22 -22.67
CA LEU A 104 5.04 -10.93 -22.46
C LEU A 104 6.35 -11.06 -21.69
N HIS A 105 6.38 -11.89 -20.65
CA HIS A 105 7.59 -12.10 -19.84
C HIS A 105 8.71 -12.77 -20.64
N GLU A 106 8.35 -13.72 -21.51
CA GLU A 106 9.30 -14.45 -22.36
C GLU A 106 9.79 -13.62 -23.56
N THR A 107 8.93 -12.78 -24.14
CA THR A 107 9.24 -12.04 -25.38
C THR A 107 9.76 -10.62 -25.14
N HIS A 108 9.37 -9.97 -24.04
CA HIS A 108 9.69 -8.59 -23.70
C HIS A 108 10.06 -8.45 -22.22
N PRO A 109 11.20 -9.02 -21.78
CA PRO A 109 11.61 -9.02 -20.37
C PRO A 109 11.80 -7.61 -19.79
N GLU A 110 12.21 -6.64 -20.60
CA GLU A 110 12.34 -5.22 -20.21
C GLU A 110 10.98 -4.61 -19.85
N LEU A 111 9.95 -4.96 -20.60
CA LEU A 111 8.59 -4.48 -20.38
C LEU A 111 7.98 -5.16 -19.15
N ALA A 112 8.25 -6.45 -18.97
CA ALA A 112 7.84 -7.18 -17.76
C ALA A 112 8.49 -6.58 -16.50
N HIS A 113 9.76 -6.18 -16.57
CA HIS A 113 10.41 -5.49 -15.46
C HIS A 113 9.74 -4.14 -15.15
N ALA A 114 9.49 -3.31 -16.17
CA ALA A 114 8.78 -2.04 -16.00
C ALA A 114 7.37 -2.21 -15.42
N ILE A 115 6.67 -3.28 -15.78
CA ILE A 115 5.38 -3.64 -15.19
C ILE A 115 5.52 -3.97 -13.71
N ALA A 116 6.50 -4.79 -13.32
CA ALA A 116 6.74 -5.12 -11.92
C ALA A 116 7.06 -3.90 -11.07
N GLU A 117 7.97 -3.03 -11.54
CA GLU A 117 8.33 -1.80 -10.85
C GLU A 117 7.10 -0.88 -10.68
N THR A 118 6.29 -0.75 -11.74
CA THR A 118 5.07 0.05 -11.69
C THR A 118 4.08 -0.53 -10.69
N LEU A 119 3.80 -1.83 -10.74
CA LEU A 119 2.88 -2.49 -9.81
C LEU A 119 3.38 -2.38 -8.37
N PHE A 120 4.67 -2.63 -8.14
CA PHE A 120 5.28 -2.48 -6.82
C PHE A 120 5.13 -1.05 -6.29
N ALA A 121 5.40 -0.04 -7.12
CA ALA A 121 5.20 1.36 -6.74
C ALA A 121 3.74 1.66 -6.39
N GLY A 122 2.78 1.11 -7.14
CA GLY A 122 1.35 1.24 -6.85
C GLY A 122 0.97 0.62 -5.51
N LEU A 123 1.43 -0.61 -5.25
CA LEU A 123 1.18 -1.30 -3.98
C LEU A 123 1.84 -0.56 -2.80
N MET A 124 3.08 -0.10 -2.96
CA MET A 124 3.76 0.70 -1.95
C MET A 124 3.01 1.99 -1.65
N ALA A 125 2.55 2.72 -2.67
CA ALA A 125 1.77 3.93 -2.50
C ALA A 125 0.47 3.69 -1.71
N ILE A 126 -0.23 2.58 -1.99
CA ILE A 126 -1.40 2.14 -1.22
C ILE A 126 -1.04 1.91 0.25
N THR A 127 0.12 1.32 0.55
CA THR A 127 0.54 1.16 1.96
C THR A 127 0.76 2.48 2.70
N TYR A 128 0.86 3.61 2.00
CA TYR A 128 1.01 4.92 2.65
C TYR A 128 -0.31 5.70 2.71
N THR A 129 -1.45 5.16 2.27
CA THR A 129 -2.75 5.83 2.42
C THR A 129 -3.25 5.85 3.88
N ASP A 130 -2.82 4.87 4.69
CA ASP A 130 -3.21 4.74 6.09
C ASP A 130 -2.00 4.47 7.01
N LEU A 131 -1.87 5.22 8.11
CA LEU A 131 -0.76 5.08 9.07
C LEU A 131 -0.75 3.72 9.77
N ARG A 132 -1.92 3.23 10.18
CA ARG A 132 -2.07 2.05 11.04
C ARG A 132 -1.92 0.75 10.25
N TRP A 133 -2.60 0.67 9.11
CA TRP A 133 -2.57 -0.50 8.24
C TRP A 133 -1.34 -0.50 7.34
N GLY A 134 -0.78 0.67 7.04
CA GLY A 134 0.37 0.81 6.15
C GLY A 134 1.59 0.02 6.58
N GLU A 135 1.99 0.16 7.83
CA GLU A 135 3.13 -0.56 8.38
C GLU A 135 2.88 -2.07 8.40
N ARG A 136 1.66 -2.48 8.76
CA ARG A 136 1.26 -3.89 8.78
C ARG A 136 1.26 -4.51 7.39
N ALA A 137 0.74 -3.78 6.40
CA ALA A 137 0.71 -4.18 5.00
C ALA A 137 2.14 -4.32 4.45
N ARG A 138 3.01 -3.33 4.66
CA ARG A 138 4.44 -3.43 4.29
C ARG A 138 5.14 -4.60 4.96
N GLY A 139 4.88 -4.84 6.24
CA GLY A 139 5.44 -5.99 6.96
C GLY A 139 4.94 -7.34 6.41
N ALA A 140 3.65 -7.45 6.07
CA ALA A 140 3.09 -8.64 5.43
C ALA A 140 3.68 -8.84 4.02
N MET A 141 3.79 -7.77 3.26
CA MET A 141 4.40 -7.74 1.93
C MET A 141 5.87 -8.19 2.00
N ALA A 142 6.67 -7.63 2.90
CA ALA A 142 8.07 -8.01 3.09
C ALA A 142 8.24 -9.48 3.54
N ARG A 143 7.31 -10.02 4.34
CA ARG A 143 7.29 -11.45 4.69
C ARG A 143 6.97 -12.33 3.49
N ARG A 144 6.04 -11.89 2.64
CA ARG A 144 5.61 -12.59 1.43
C ARG A 144 6.71 -12.59 0.36
N TYR A 145 7.47 -11.51 0.24
CA TYR A 145 8.51 -11.31 -0.78
C TYR A 145 9.94 -11.40 -0.23
N ARG A 146 10.23 -12.32 0.70
CA ARG A 146 11.61 -12.56 1.19
C ARG A 146 12.58 -13.14 0.15
N GLY A 147 12.25 -13.09 -1.14
CA GLY A 147 13.09 -13.40 -2.30
C GLY A 147 12.74 -12.45 -3.45
N GLU A 148 13.60 -12.35 -4.47
CA GLU A 148 13.37 -11.51 -5.66
C GLU A 148 11.90 -11.61 -6.11
N ALA A 149 11.15 -10.54 -5.89
CA ALA A 149 9.74 -10.49 -6.25
C ALA A 149 9.67 -10.55 -7.79
N GLN A 150 9.36 -11.73 -8.32
CA GLN A 150 9.15 -11.88 -9.75
C GLN A 150 7.92 -11.05 -10.14
N VAL A 151 7.96 -10.47 -11.34
CA VAL A 151 6.86 -9.71 -11.98
C VAL A 151 5.51 -10.40 -11.76
N THR A 152 5.51 -11.73 -11.89
CA THR A 152 4.40 -12.63 -11.63
C THR A 152 3.77 -12.44 -10.26
N GLU A 153 4.56 -12.45 -9.19
CA GLU A 153 4.02 -12.40 -7.83
C GLU A 153 3.46 -11.02 -7.48
N LEU A 154 4.00 -9.95 -8.08
CA LEU A 154 3.49 -8.58 -7.93
C LEU A 154 2.21 -8.38 -8.74
N ALA A 155 2.15 -8.87 -9.97
CA ALA A 155 0.94 -8.87 -10.79
C ALA A 155 -0.19 -9.66 -10.13
N VAL A 156 0.13 -10.82 -9.53
CA VAL A 156 -0.83 -11.62 -8.77
C VAL A 156 -1.35 -10.85 -7.56
N ALA A 157 -0.48 -10.29 -6.72
CA ALA A 157 -0.91 -9.54 -5.54
C ALA A 157 -1.75 -8.30 -5.91
N ALA A 158 -1.34 -7.56 -6.95
CA ALA A 158 -2.12 -6.43 -7.46
C ALA A 158 -3.52 -6.85 -7.89
N ARG A 159 -3.65 -7.98 -8.58
CA ARG A 159 -4.96 -8.53 -8.98
C ARG A 159 -5.78 -9.03 -7.81
N GLU A 160 -5.16 -9.64 -6.81
CA GLU A 160 -5.84 -10.09 -5.59
C GLU A 160 -6.47 -8.89 -4.88
N VAL A 161 -5.71 -7.81 -4.68
CA VAL A 161 -6.22 -6.56 -4.09
C VAL A 161 -7.41 -6.03 -4.89
N VAL A 162 -7.27 -6.03 -6.20
CA VAL A 162 -8.26 -5.52 -7.15
C VAL A 162 -9.53 -6.38 -7.27
N ARG A 163 -9.45 -7.68 -6.97
CA ARG A 163 -10.60 -8.59 -6.94
C ARG A 163 -11.30 -8.59 -5.58
N SER A 164 -10.59 -8.22 -4.53
CA SER A 164 -11.05 -8.25 -3.14
C SER A 164 -11.94 -7.06 -2.80
N ASP A 165 -12.89 -6.66 -3.67
CA ASP A 165 -13.91 -5.62 -3.42
C ASP A 165 -14.90 -6.02 -2.28
N HIS A 166 -14.40 -6.62 -1.20
CA HIS A 166 -15.14 -6.95 0.00
C HIS A 166 -15.36 -5.67 0.81
N PRO A 167 -16.62 -5.33 1.17
CA PRO A 167 -16.88 -4.24 2.09
C PRO A 167 -16.22 -4.53 3.45
N MET A 168 -15.71 -3.49 4.11
CA MET A 168 -15.15 -3.61 5.47
C MET A 168 -16.12 -4.36 6.41
N PRO A 169 -15.63 -5.29 7.25
CA PRO A 169 -16.47 -5.87 8.29
C PRO A 169 -16.95 -4.75 9.24
N PRO A 170 -18.28 -4.66 9.51
CA PRO A 170 -18.81 -3.66 10.41
C PRO A 170 -18.26 -3.91 11.82
N GLY A 171 -17.33 -3.07 12.27
CA GLY A 171 -16.64 -3.20 13.56
C GLY A 171 -15.22 -2.64 13.60
N LEU A 172 -14.61 -2.40 12.43
CA LEU A 172 -13.25 -1.85 12.32
C LEU A 172 -13.16 -0.32 12.28
N ILE A 173 -14.31 0.37 12.21
CA ILE A 173 -14.40 1.84 12.17
C ILE A 173 -14.31 2.47 13.57
N ALA A 174 -14.42 1.67 14.64
CA ALA A 174 -14.44 2.16 16.02
C ALA A 174 -13.46 1.40 16.93
N ALA A 175 -12.15 1.62 16.77
CA ALA A 175 -11.14 1.23 17.76
C ALA A 175 -9.89 2.10 17.65
#